data_AF-A0A419YQ42-F1
#
_entry.id   AF-A0A419YQ42-F1
#
_cell.length_a   1.000
_cell.length_b   1.000
_cell.length_c   1.000
_cell.angle_alpha   90.00
_cell.angle_beta   90.00
_cell.angle_gamma   90.00
#
_symmetry.space_group_name_H-M   'P 1'
#
loop_
_entity.id
_entity.type
_entity.pdbx_description
1 polymer ?
#
loop_
_entity_poly.entity_id
_entity_poly.type
_entity_poly.pdbx_seq_one_letter_code
_entity_poly.pdbx_strand_id
1 'polypeptide(L)'
;MITPDPPRSNSSESHSVTIGPRGAGDLSGEIGCLHRTAARAVERFIQLSHRVARRGRYHPYFLASDIALMSCLGVALAVAHLWGNVQWWRLAVPLALIKSIGYPLFLKMKLKVVGTPARSFLQDVVLFIVPGSLALSLAFGMTAQIATDYLGLALPVMLAVYRIGCLVGGCCYGRPSPGGITYDSELVVAARTRWRRFDPGPAPNERVLPLQLVDSGINIVIAAALFMLAANVPPPVPLLPAFLGSYSAARLAMERLRGHRHRPIYGPLSEAQWTALIVIAASGIWMGVVV
;
A
#
# COMPACT_ATOMS: atom_id res chain seq x y z
N MET A 1 57.41 -76.14 14.45
CA MET A 1 56.23 -76.56 15.23
C MET A 1 55.28 -75.37 15.28
N ILE A 2 54.32 -75.29 14.34
CA ILE A 2 52.88 -75.55 14.55
C ILE A 2 52.34 -74.54 15.59
N THR A 3 51.66 -73.44 15.23
CA THR A 3 50.34 -73.33 14.57
C THR A 3 50.12 -71.93 13.94
N PRO A 4 49.34 -71.78 12.86
CA PRO A 4 48.80 -70.48 12.43
C PRO A 4 47.47 -70.14 13.12
N ASP A 5 47.33 -68.87 13.52
CA ASP A 5 46.12 -68.26 14.12
C ASP A 5 44.93 -68.18 13.14
N PRO A 6 43.67 -68.23 13.64
CA PRO A 6 42.48 -68.11 12.81
C PRO A 6 42.24 -66.66 12.31
N PRO A 7 41.58 -66.48 11.15
CA PRO A 7 41.37 -65.16 10.57
C PRO A 7 40.33 -64.34 11.34
N ARG A 8 40.71 -63.10 11.69
CA ARG A 8 39.84 -62.09 12.31
C ARG A 8 38.72 -61.67 11.35
N SER A 9 37.49 -61.76 11.81
CA SER A 9 36.27 -61.27 11.17
C SER A 9 36.29 -59.75 11.02
N ASN A 10 36.13 -59.26 9.79
CA ASN A 10 35.87 -57.85 9.48
C ASN A 10 34.53 -57.41 10.09
N SER A 11 34.57 -56.65 11.18
CA SER A 11 33.44 -55.84 11.63
C SER A 11 33.36 -54.59 10.75
N SER A 12 32.39 -54.58 9.84
CA SER A 12 31.98 -53.39 9.09
C SER A 12 31.55 -52.29 10.06
N GLU A 13 32.34 -51.22 10.16
CA GLU A 13 31.91 -49.95 10.76
C GLU A 13 30.79 -49.36 9.91
N SER A 14 29.54 -49.58 10.35
CA SER A 14 28.42 -48.80 9.88
C SER A 14 28.54 -47.40 10.49
N HIS A 15 29.09 -46.45 9.73
CA HIS A 15 28.93 -45.02 10.00
C HIS A 15 27.45 -44.66 9.87
N SER A 16 26.69 -44.83 10.95
CA SER A 16 25.41 -44.16 11.12
C SER A 16 25.70 -42.67 11.31
N VAL A 17 25.64 -41.91 10.22
CA VAL A 17 25.57 -40.45 10.28
C VAL A 17 24.26 -40.09 10.98
N THR A 18 24.33 -39.89 12.28
CA THR A 18 23.23 -39.35 13.07
C THR A 18 23.07 -37.88 12.66
N ILE A 19 22.18 -37.61 11.71
CA ILE A 19 21.73 -36.25 11.40
C ILE A 19 20.97 -35.75 12.63
N GLY A 20 21.68 -35.10 13.55
CA GLY A 20 21.10 -34.48 14.74
C GLY A 20 20.16 -33.32 14.35
N PRO A 21 19.19 -32.97 15.21
CA PRO A 21 18.12 -32.00 14.92
C PRO A 21 18.60 -30.53 14.98
N ARG A 22 19.82 -30.25 14.50
CA ARG A 22 20.43 -28.91 14.58
C ARG A 22 19.90 -27.90 13.55
N GLY A 23 19.07 -28.31 12.59
CA GLY A 23 18.62 -27.43 11.50
C GLY A 23 17.38 -26.57 11.80
N ALA A 24 16.43 -27.04 12.62
CA ALA A 24 15.12 -26.37 12.75
C ALA A 24 15.08 -25.27 13.83
N GLY A 25 15.80 -25.47 14.94
CA GLY A 25 15.87 -24.48 16.03
C GLY A 25 16.71 -23.25 15.67
N ASP A 26 17.78 -23.45 14.90
CA ASP A 26 18.71 -22.39 14.48
C ASP A 26 18.07 -21.48 13.42
N LEU A 27 17.46 -22.05 12.38
CA LEU A 27 16.70 -21.28 11.38
C LEU A 27 15.55 -20.48 12.00
N SER A 28 14.82 -21.06 12.95
CA SER A 28 13.72 -20.37 13.63
C SER A 28 14.24 -19.21 14.49
N GLY A 29 15.42 -19.36 15.09
CA GLY A 29 16.12 -18.32 15.84
C GLY A 29 16.60 -17.18 14.93
N GLU A 30 17.20 -17.49 13.79
CA GLU A 30 17.67 -16.52 12.80
C GLU A 30 16.52 -15.71 12.18
N ILE A 31 15.45 -16.38 11.75
CA ILE A 31 14.26 -15.72 11.20
C ILE A 31 13.62 -14.79 12.25
N GLY A 32 13.55 -15.24 13.50
CA GLY A 32 13.08 -14.41 14.62
C GLY A 32 13.96 -13.19 14.88
N CYS A 33 15.28 -13.34 14.77
CA CYS A 33 16.24 -12.24 14.90
C CYS A 33 16.10 -11.21 13.77
N LEU A 34 15.95 -11.69 12.53
CA LEU A 34 15.75 -10.85 11.34
C LEU A 34 14.46 -10.03 11.45
N HIS A 35 13.34 -10.67 11.80
CA HIS A 35 12.05 -9.99 11.99
C HIS A 35 12.13 -8.90 13.06
N ARG A 36 12.76 -9.19 14.21
CA ARG A 36 12.95 -8.19 15.28
C ARG A 36 13.86 -7.04 14.86
N THR A 37 14.85 -7.29 14.02
CA THR A 37 15.76 -6.24 13.52
C THR A 37 15.06 -5.35 12.50
N ALA A 38 14.29 -5.93 11.58
CA ALA A 38 13.46 -5.19 10.64
C ALA A 38 12.40 -4.33 11.35
N ALA A 39 11.69 -4.90 12.33
CA ALA A 39 10.71 -4.17 13.14
C ALA A 39 11.33 -2.97 13.85
N ARG A 40 12.49 -3.16 14.49
CA ARG A 40 13.24 -2.07 15.15
C ARG A 40 13.68 -0.98 14.18
N ALA A 41 14.06 -1.33 12.95
CA ALA A 41 14.43 -0.35 11.93
C ALA A 41 13.22 0.52 11.54
N VAL A 42 12.05 -0.09 11.36
CA VAL A 42 10.80 0.63 11.07
C VAL A 42 10.39 1.52 12.25
N GLU A 43 10.46 1.03 13.48
CA GLU A 43 10.17 1.81 14.70
C GLU A 43 11.09 3.03 14.81
N ARG A 44 12.41 2.86 14.56
CA ARG A 44 13.38 3.97 14.51
C ARG A 44 13.04 4.98 13.42
N PHE A 45 12.62 4.52 12.24
CA PHE A 45 12.21 5.39 11.15
C PHE A 45 10.99 6.25 11.53
N ILE A 46 10.00 5.66 12.22
CA ILE A 46 8.83 6.39 12.73
C ILE A 46 9.27 7.46 13.72
N GLN A 47 10.13 7.11 14.69
CA GLN A 47 10.66 8.06 15.69
C GLN A 47 11.45 9.20 15.06
N LEU A 48 12.32 8.90 14.08
CA LEU A 48 13.09 9.91 13.35
C LEU A 48 12.18 10.87 12.58
N SER A 49 11.17 10.33 11.90
CA SER A 49 10.20 11.12 11.15
C SER A 49 9.47 12.12 12.05
N HIS A 50 9.05 11.69 13.24
CA HIS A 50 8.42 12.58 14.23
C HIS A 50 9.40 13.59 14.84
N ARG A 51 10.67 13.24 15.09
CA ARG A 51 11.68 14.20 15.59
C ARG A 51 11.96 15.31 14.58
N VAL A 52 12.16 14.96 13.32
CA VAL A 52 12.38 15.93 12.23
C VAL A 52 11.14 16.83 12.07
N ALA A 53 9.96 16.23 12.10
CA ALA A 53 8.71 16.93 11.88
C ALA A 53 8.31 17.84 13.08
N ARG A 54 8.57 17.42 14.34
CA ARG A 54 8.41 18.26 15.55
C ARG A 54 9.32 19.50 15.51
N ARG A 55 10.54 19.37 14.97
CA ARG A 55 11.45 20.51 14.74
C ARG A 55 10.91 21.49 13.68
N GLY A 56 9.97 21.06 12.83
CA GLY A 56 9.34 21.83 11.76
C GLY A 56 7.87 22.22 11.96
N ARG A 57 7.28 22.04 13.15
CA ARG A 57 5.84 22.28 13.45
C ARG A 57 4.84 21.55 12.53
N TYR A 58 5.29 20.58 11.75
CA TYR A 58 4.47 19.90 10.75
C TYR A 58 4.26 18.44 11.13
N HIS A 59 3.09 17.86 10.86
CA HIS A 59 2.87 16.44 11.15
C HIS A 59 3.42 15.59 9.99
N PRO A 60 4.18 14.50 10.26
CA PRO A 60 4.86 13.73 9.20
C PRO A 60 3.88 13.09 8.21
N TYR A 61 2.67 12.72 8.64
CA TYR A 61 1.61 12.27 7.73
C TYR A 61 1.23 13.33 6.68
N PHE A 62 1.18 14.61 7.06
CA PHE A 62 0.87 15.68 6.09
C PHE A 62 2.02 15.87 5.10
N LEU A 63 3.27 15.77 5.58
CA LEU A 63 4.44 15.81 4.70
C LEU A 63 4.38 14.68 3.67
N ALA A 64 4.12 13.45 4.10
CA ALA A 64 3.97 12.32 3.18
C ALA A 64 2.80 12.51 2.20
N SER A 65 1.68 13.09 2.64
CA SER A 65 0.54 13.42 1.77
C SER A 65 0.87 14.49 0.73
N ASP A 66 1.76 15.42 1.06
CA ASP A 66 2.22 16.46 0.14
C ASP A 66 3.24 15.88 -0.86
N ILE A 67 4.16 15.04 -0.41
CA ILE A 67 5.07 14.28 -1.28
C ILE A 67 4.28 13.39 -2.24
N ALA A 68 3.22 12.72 -1.77
CA ALA A 68 2.35 11.90 -2.61
C ALA A 68 1.63 12.73 -3.69
N LEU A 69 1.31 13.99 -3.40
CA LEU A 69 0.74 14.89 -4.40
C LEU A 69 1.80 15.37 -5.41
N MET A 70 3.00 15.69 -4.93
CA MET A 70 4.13 16.05 -5.78
C MET A 70 4.56 14.90 -6.70
N SER A 71 4.44 13.65 -6.24
CA SER A 71 4.73 12.50 -7.10
C SER A 71 3.75 12.42 -8.28
N CYS A 72 2.48 12.82 -8.13
CA CYS A 72 1.55 12.89 -9.26
C CYS A 72 2.00 13.89 -10.33
N LEU A 73 2.57 15.04 -9.91
CA LEU A 73 3.17 15.98 -10.85
C LEU A 73 4.35 15.34 -11.60
N GLY A 74 5.21 14.60 -10.88
CA GLY A 74 6.29 13.82 -11.50
C GLY A 74 5.78 12.81 -12.53
N VAL A 75 4.70 12.09 -12.21
CA VAL A 75 4.05 11.17 -13.16
C VAL A 75 3.47 11.91 -14.37
N ALA A 76 2.86 13.08 -14.18
CA ALA A 76 2.32 13.87 -15.29
C ALA A 76 3.41 14.37 -16.24
N LEU A 77 4.57 14.75 -15.69
CA LEU A 77 5.75 15.11 -16.48
C LEU A 77 6.32 13.89 -17.23
N ALA A 78 6.38 12.73 -16.58
CA ALA A 78 6.82 11.49 -17.22
C ALA A 78 5.88 11.09 -18.37
N VAL A 79 4.57 11.18 -18.17
CA VAL A 79 3.55 10.93 -19.21
C VAL A 79 3.70 11.91 -20.37
N ALA A 80 3.87 13.21 -20.08
CA ALA A 80 4.09 14.22 -21.11
C ALA A 80 5.35 13.94 -21.95
N HIS A 81 6.39 13.38 -21.32
CA HIS A 81 7.61 12.96 -22.00
C HIS A 81 7.43 11.68 -22.84
N LEU A 82 6.76 10.66 -22.28
CA LEU A 82 6.58 9.35 -22.92
C LEU A 82 5.66 9.40 -24.14
N TRP A 83 4.56 10.14 -24.07
CA TRP A 83 3.52 10.08 -25.10
C TRP A 83 3.58 11.21 -26.11
N GLY A 84 4.38 12.25 -25.87
CA GLY A 84 4.48 13.43 -26.73
C GLY A 84 3.15 14.20 -26.82
N ASN A 85 3.19 15.51 -27.07
CA ASN A 85 1.99 16.35 -27.27
C ASN A 85 0.97 16.42 -26.10
N VAL A 86 1.23 15.78 -24.95
CA VAL A 86 0.36 15.86 -23.77
C VAL A 86 0.85 16.97 -22.85
N GLN A 87 -0.04 17.92 -22.54
CA GLN A 87 0.27 19.02 -21.63
C GLN A 87 0.12 18.54 -20.17
N TRP A 88 1.25 18.38 -19.46
CA TRP A 88 1.28 17.87 -18.08
C TRP A 88 0.31 18.58 -17.12
N TRP A 89 0.11 19.90 -17.29
CA TRP A 89 -0.75 20.69 -16.40
C TRP A 89 -2.23 20.31 -16.55
N ARG A 90 -2.66 19.89 -17.75
CA ARG A 90 -4.04 19.42 -18.00
C ARG A 90 -4.36 18.09 -17.32
N LEU A 91 -3.35 17.41 -16.77
CA LEU A 91 -3.47 16.16 -16.02
C LEU A 91 -3.19 16.36 -14.53
N ALA A 92 -2.08 17.03 -14.20
CA ALA A 92 -1.67 17.24 -12.81
C ALA A 92 -2.60 18.19 -12.05
N VAL A 93 -3.03 19.30 -12.68
CA VAL A 93 -3.85 20.32 -12.01
C VAL A 93 -5.23 19.78 -11.64
N PRO A 94 -5.97 19.07 -12.51
CA PRO A 94 -7.24 18.46 -12.13
C PRO A 94 -7.15 17.55 -10.90
N LEU A 95 -6.20 16.61 -10.91
CA LEU A 95 -6.01 15.69 -9.79
C LEU A 95 -5.61 16.44 -8.52
N ALA A 96 -4.75 17.46 -8.63
CA ALA A 96 -4.32 18.27 -7.51
C ALA A 96 -5.46 19.10 -6.90
N LEU A 97 -6.33 19.69 -7.73
CA LEU A 97 -7.51 20.44 -7.29
C LEU A 97 -8.52 19.53 -6.59
N ILE A 98 -8.82 18.39 -7.20
CA ILE A 98 -9.74 17.39 -6.62
C ILE A 98 -9.19 16.87 -5.30
N LYS A 99 -7.89 16.55 -5.20
CA LYS A 99 -7.28 16.06 -3.95
C LYS A 99 -7.17 17.14 -2.87
N SER A 100 -6.83 18.38 -3.23
CA SER A 100 -6.48 19.43 -2.26
C SER A 100 -7.66 20.28 -1.82
N ILE A 101 -8.65 20.46 -2.69
CA ILE A 101 -9.84 21.29 -2.44
C ILE A 101 -11.09 20.40 -2.40
N GLY A 102 -11.30 19.60 -3.44
CA GLY A 102 -12.50 18.76 -3.58
C GLY A 102 -12.64 17.74 -2.46
N TYR A 103 -11.58 16.99 -2.16
CA TYR A 103 -11.61 15.87 -1.22
C TYR A 103 -11.83 16.32 0.23
N PRO A 104 -11.18 17.38 0.74
CA PRO A 104 -11.53 17.92 2.06
C PRO A 104 -12.98 18.40 2.16
N LEU A 105 -13.52 19.01 1.10
CA LEU A 105 -14.93 19.43 1.06
C LEU A 105 -15.86 18.22 1.06
N PHE A 106 -15.57 17.22 0.22
CA PHE A 106 -16.29 15.95 0.17
C PHE A 106 -16.30 15.26 1.53
N LEU A 107 -15.17 15.19 2.24
CA LEU A 107 -15.11 14.60 3.57
C LEU A 107 -15.95 15.36 4.60
N LYS A 108 -15.96 16.70 4.55
CA LYS A 108 -16.81 17.53 5.42
C LYS A 108 -18.30 17.27 5.14
N MET A 109 -18.66 17.15 3.87
CA MET A 109 -20.03 16.85 3.45
C MET A 109 -20.44 15.42 3.86
N LYS A 110 -19.59 14.42 3.58
CA LYS A 110 -19.80 13.02 3.95
C LYS A 110 -19.99 12.86 5.46
N LEU A 111 -19.17 13.54 6.27
CA LEU A 111 -19.32 13.52 7.72
C LEU A 111 -20.67 14.12 8.18
N LYS A 112 -21.15 15.19 7.54
CA LYS A 112 -22.46 15.79 7.85
C LYS A 112 -23.64 14.90 7.45
N VAL A 113 -23.56 14.22 6.32
CA VAL A 113 -24.66 13.42 5.77
C VAL A 113 -24.71 12.02 6.39
N VAL A 114 -23.57 11.33 6.48
CA VAL A 114 -23.49 9.92 6.87
C VAL A 114 -23.12 9.75 8.35
N GLY A 115 -22.64 10.82 9.01
CA GLY A 115 -22.29 10.79 10.43
C GLY A 115 -21.00 10.01 10.77
N THR A 116 -20.35 9.37 9.80
CA THR A 116 -19.12 8.59 10.03
C THR A 116 -17.91 9.18 9.31
N PRO A 117 -16.75 9.29 10.00
CA PRO A 117 -15.49 9.70 9.38
C PRO A 117 -14.75 8.52 8.72
N ALA A 118 -15.38 7.33 8.63
CA ALA A 118 -14.75 6.12 8.15
C ALA A 118 -14.20 6.31 6.72
N ARG A 119 -12.87 6.22 6.61
CA ARG A 119 -12.14 6.40 5.35
C ARG A 119 -11.94 5.06 4.69
N SER A 120 -12.64 4.84 3.57
CA SER A 120 -12.29 3.76 2.66
C SER A 120 -11.64 4.36 1.43
N PHE A 121 -10.31 4.35 1.39
CA PHE A 121 -9.57 4.92 0.26
C PHE A 121 -10.07 4.42 -1.09
N LEU A 122 -10.36 3.11 -1.24
CA LEU A 122 -10.85 2.55 -2.50
C LEU A 122 -12.22 3.15 -2.90
N GLN A 123 -13.13 3.31 -1.95
CA GLN A 123 -14.44 3.92 -2.23
C GLN A 123 -14.29 5.39 -2.59
N ASP A 124 -13.49 6.14 -1.82
CA ASP A 124 -13.27 7.56 -2.07
C ASP A 124 -12.58 7.79 -3.44
N VAL A 125 -11.68 6.88 -3.84
CA VAL A 125 -11.04 6.91 -5.17
C VAL A 125 -12.06 6.67 -6.27
N VAL A 126 -12.85 5.60 -6.17
CA VAL A 126 -13.79 5.20 -7.23
C VAL A 126 -14.97 6.15 -7.34
N LEU A 127 -15.50 6.66 -6.22
CA LEU A 127 -16.70 7.48 -6.19
C LEU A 127 -16.44 8.97 -6.40
N PHE A 128 -15.25 9.47 -6.06
CA PHE A 128 -14.99 10.91 -6.06
C PHE A 128 -13.70 11.30 -6.78
N ILE A 129 -12.55 10.72 -6.40
CA ILE A 129 -11.26 11.19 -6.93
C ILE A 129 -11.14 10.90 -8.44
N VAL A 130 -11.43 9.68 -8.88
CA VAL A 130 -11.35 9.30 -10.30
C VAL A 130 -12.38 10.06 -11.14
N PRO A 131 -13.70 10.03 -10.83
CA PRO A 131 -14.68 10.74 -11.64
C PRO A 131 -14.46 12.25 -11.65
N GLY A 132 -14.13 12.85 -10.51
CA GLY A 132 -13.88 14.28 -10.40
C GLY A 132 -12.63 14.73 -11.17
N SER A 133 -11.54 13.95 -11.08
CA SER A 133 -10.30 14.28 -11.81
C SER A 133 -10.49 14.06 -13.31
N LEU A 134 -11.21 13.02 -13.72
CA LEU A 134 -11.55 12.76 -15.11
C LEU A 134 -12.40 13.89 -15.68
N ALA A 135 -13.52 14.25 -15.02
CA ALA A 135 -14.41 15.31 -15.48
C ALA A 135 -13.67 16.66 -15.66
N LEU A 136 -12.80 17.00 -14.72
CA LEU A 136 -12.04 18.25 -14.80
C LEU A 136 -10.92 18.19 -15.86
N SER A 137 -10.31 17.01 -16.09
CA SER A 137 -9.36 16.81 -17.19
C SER A 137 -10.05 16.94 -18.56
N LEU A 138 -11.26 16.39 -18.70
CA LEU A 138 -12.09 16.55 -19.89
C LEU A 138 -12.47 18.02 -20.12
N ALA A 139 -12.83 18.75 -19.06
CA ALA A 139 -13.10 20.19 -19.13
C ALA A 139 -11.89 21.02 -19.56
N PHE A 140 -10.66 20.53 -19.29
CA PHE A 140 -9.41 21.12 -19.79
C PHE A 140 -9.04 20.66 -21.20
N GLY A 141 -9.93 19.94 -21.90
CA GLY A 141 -9.75 19.50 -23.28
C GLY A 141 -8.82 18.30 -23.45
N MET A 142 -8.70 17.44 -22.43
CA MET A 142 -8.05 16.12 -22.57
C MET A 142 -9.05 15.08 -23.06
N THR A 143 -8.54 14.03 -23.73
CA THR A 143 -9.34 12.85 -24.05
C THR A 143 -9.52 11.98 -22.81
N ALA A 144 -10.64 11.26 -22.74
CA ALA A 144 -10.94 10.41 -21.60
C ALA A 144 -9.86 9.33 -21.40
N GLN A 145 -9.35 8.78 -22.49
CA GLN A 145 -8.35 7.71 -22.49
C GLN A 145 -7.03 8.19 -21.88
N ILE A 146 -6.47 9.31 -22.34
CA ILE A 146 -5.21 9.84 -21.78
C ILE A 146 -5.38 10.19 -20.30
N ALA A 147 -6.52 10.77 -19.93
CA ALA A 147 -6.81 11.11 -18.54
C ALA A 147 -6.92 9.86 -17.65
N THR A 148 -7.59 8.79 -18.11
CA THR A 148 -7.66 7.53 -17.37
C THR A 148 -6.28 6.89 -17.27
N ASP A 149 -5.50 6.87 -18.34
CA ASP A 149 -4.21 6.20 -18.37
C ASP A 149 -3.21 6.88 -17.42
N TYR A 150 -3.23 8.22 -17.39
CA TYR A 150 -2.53 9.02 -16.38
C TYR A 150 -2.97 8.68 -14.96
N LEU A 151 -4.28 8.59 -14.68
CA LEU A 151 -4.77 8.22 -13.35
C LEU A 151 -4.31 6.80 -12.96
N GLY A 152 -4.25 5.87 -13.91
CA GLY A 152 -3.72 4.52 -13.70
C GLY A 152 -2.26 4.50 -13.27
N LEU A 153 -1.44 5.44 -13.75
CA LEU A 153 -0.03 5.59 -13.34
C LEU A 153 0.14 6.41 -12.06
N ALA A 154 -0.62 7.49 -11.90
CA ALA A 154 -0.45 8.44 -10.80
C ALA A 154 -0.97 7.89 -9.48
N LEU A 155 -2.12 7.20 -9.48
CA LEU A 155 -2.76 6.68 -8.27
C LEU A 155 -1.91 5.63 -7.51
N PRO A 156 -1.28 4.61 -8.13
CA PRO A 156 -0.46 3.67 -7.39
C PRO A 156 0.79 4.33 -6.79
N VAL A 157 1.43 5.26 -7.50
CA VAL A 157 2.57 6.03 -6.96
C VAL A 157 2.13 6.88 -5.77
N MET A 158 1.04 7.63 -5.92
CA MET A 158 0.46 8.43 -4.85
C MET A 158 0.13 7.56 -3.63
N LEU A 159 -0.50 6.40 -3.85
CA LEU A 159 -0.91 5.51 -2.78
C LEU A 159 0.29 4.87 -2.07
N ALA A 160 1.34 4.48 -2.80
CA ALA A 160 2.57 3.95 -2.22
C ALA A 160 3.18 4.92 -1.19
N VAL A 161 3.32 6.20 -1.56
CA VAL A 161 3.84 7.25 -0.68
C VAL A 161 2.86 7.55 0.46
N TYR A 162 1.56 7.64 0.15
CA TYR A 162 0.54 7.92 1.15
C TYR A 162 0.47 6.84 2.25
N ARG A 163 0.70 5.56 1.89
CA ARG A 163 0.76 4.46 2.86
C ARG A 163 1.96 4.54 3.79
N ILE A 164 3.09 5.07 3.33
CA ILE A 164 4.22 5.42 4.22
C ILE A 164 3.79 6.52 5.20
N GLY A 165 3.01 7.50 4.75
CA GLY A 165 2.36 8.47 5.63
C GLY A 165 1.49 7.83 6.70
N CYS A 166 0.65 6.85 6.33
CA CYS A 166 -0.15 6.06 7.28
C CYS A 166 0.71 5.27 8.27
N LEU A 167 1.84 4.71 7.82
CA LEU A 167 2.79 4.02 8.68
C LEU A 167 3.31 4.95 9.77
N VAL A 168 3.80 6.14 9.41
CA VAL A 168 4.37 7.10 10.37
C VAL A 168 3.30 7.74 11.26
N GLY A 169 2.08 7.92 10.73
CA GLY A 169 0.94 8.43 11.49
C GLY A 169 0.31 7.41 12.45
N GLY A 170 0.64 6.12 12.34
CA GLY A 170 0.05 5.09 13.19
C GLY A 170 -1.40 4.75 12.86
N CYS A 171 -1.76 4.69 11.57
CA CYS A 171 -3.09 4.27 11.15
C CYS A 171 -3.06 3.15 10.10
N CYS A 172 -4.15 2.38 9.99
CA CYS A 172 -4.30 1.28 9.04
C CYS A 172 -3.31 0.10 9.21
N TYR A 173 -2.86 -0.15 10.44
CA TYR A 173 -2.05 -1.34 10.76
C TYR A 173 -2.91 -2.61 10.76
N GLY A 174 -2.27 -3.77 10.70
CA GLY A 174 -2.93 -5.08 10.65
C GLY A 174 -3.24 -5.67 12.03
N ARG A 175 -3.62 -6.94 12.05
CA ARG A 175 -3.86 -7.66 13.32
C ARG A 175 -2.60 -7.74 14.19
N PRO A 176 -2.76 -8.00 15.50
CA PRO A 176 -1.64 -8.25 16.40
C PRO A 176 -0.75 -9.40 15.92
N SER A 177 0.56 -9.24 16.03
CA SER A 177 1.52 -10.26 15.64
C SER A 177 2.84 -10.14 16.41
N PRO A 178 3.44 -11.25 16.89
CA PRO A 178 4.72 -11.23 17.60
C PRO A 178 5.88 -10.61 16.81
N GLY A 179 5.86 -10.71 15.48
CA GLY A 179 6.86 -10.13 14.58
C GLY A 179 6.53 -8.71 14.09
N GLY A 180 5.50 -8.09 14.66
CA GLY A 180 5.04 -6.75 14.29
C GLY A 180 5.83 -5.60 14.92
N ILE A 181 5.44 -4.38 14.54
CA ILE A 181 5.97 -3.14 15.09
C ILE A 181 5.13 -2.65 16.26
N THR A 182 5.74 -1.96 17.20
CA THR A 182 5.01 -1.22 18.25
C THR A 182 4.89 0.25 17.90
N TYR A 183 3.71 0.82 18.18
CA TYR A 183 3.50 2.25 18.11
C TYR A 183 3.56 2.86 19.50
N ASP A 184 4.40 3.89 19.65
CA ASP A 184 4.43 4.69 20.87
C ASP A 184 3.19 5.59 20.93
N SER A 185 2.45 5.51 22.03
CA SER A 185 1.24 6.30 22.25
C SER A 185 1.50 7.80 22.24
N GLU A 186 2.72 8.23 22.57
CA GLU A 186 3.13 9.64 22.50
C GLU A 186 3.34 10.16 21.07
N LEU A 187 3.59 9.26 20.11
CA LEU A 187 3.82 9.61 18.71
C LEU A 187 2.54 9.52 17.87
N VAL A 188 1.61 8.66 18.26
CA VAL A 188 0.35 8.41 17.56
C VAL A 188 -0.71 9.40 18.04
N VAL A 189 -0.57 10.66 17.61
CA VAL A 189 -1.47 11.76 17.99
C VAL A 189 -2.29 12.26 16.81
N ALA A 190 -3.51 12.73 17.09
CA ALA A 190 -4.32 13.41 16.09
C ALA A 190 -3.69 14.75 15.70
N ALA A 191 -3.78 15.09 14.41
CA ALA A 191 -3.26 16.35 13.89
C ALA A 191 -4.34 17.09 13.10
N ARG A 192 -4.52 18.37 13.41
CA ARG A 192 -5.54 19.22 12.78
C ARG A 192 -4.94 20.54 12.33
N THR A 193 -5.31 20.94 11.14
CA THR A 193 -5.05 22.27 10.56
C THR A 193 -6.35 22.83 9.99
N ARG A 194 -6.37 24.09 9.54
CA ARG A 194 -7.55 24.72 8.93
C ARG A 194 -8.14 23.91 7.77
N TRP A 195 -7.30 23.18 7.03
CA TRP A 195 -7.68 22.51 5.77
C TRP A 195 -7.48 20.99 5.78
N ARG A 196 -6.74 20.44 6.75
CA ARG A 196 -6.41 19.01 6.81
C ARG A 196 -6.59 18.43 8.21
N ARG A 197 -7.07 17.19 8.26
CA ARG A 197 -7.30 16.41 9.48
C ARG A 197 -6.71 15.02 9.34
N PHE A 198 -5.96 14.62 10.36
CA PHE A 198 -5.47 13.26 10.56
C PHE A 198 -5.94 12.78 11.93
N ASP A 199 -6.57 11.60 11.94
CA ASP A 199 -6.94 10.88 13.15
C ASP A 199 -6.19 9.53 13.11
N PRO A 200 -5.40 9.20 14.13
CA PRO A 200 -4.71 7.93 14.19
C PRO A 200 -5.68 6.76 14.35
N GLY A 201 -5.18 5.54 14.14
CA GLY A 201 -5.91 4.34 14.58
C GLY A 201 -5.98 4.26 16.11
N PRO A 202 -6.75 3.30 16.66
CA PRO A 202 -6.67 2.99 18.09
C PRO A 202 -5.21 2.77 18.49
N ALA A 203 -4.77 3.24 19.66
CA ALA A 203 -3.41 2.94 20.11
C ALA A 203 -3.28 1.42 20.34
N PRO A 204 -2.41 0.71 19.62
CA PRO A 204 -2.24 -0.72 19.86
C PRO A 204 -1.36 -0.90 21.10
N ASN A 205 -1.88 -1.57 22.12
CA ASN A 205 -1.10 -1.96 23.32
C ASN A 205 -0.16 -3.14 23.05
N GLU A 206 -0.09 -3.60 21.80
CA GLU A 206 0.60 -4.81 21.36
C GLU A 206 1.27 -4.59 20.00
N ARG A 207 2.19 -5.49 19.63
CA ARG A 207 2.85 -5.47 18.31
C ARG A 207 1.83 -5.74 17.21
N VAL A 208 1.82 -4.92 16.17
CA VAL A 208 0.89 -5.02 15.04
C VAL A 208 1.62 -5.20 13.73
N LEU A 209 1.01 -5.92 12.79
CA LEU A 209 1.58 -6.08 11.46
C LEU A 209 1.62 -4.73 10.73
N PRO A 210 2.77 -4.31 10.18
CA PRO A 210 2.91 -3.07 9.42
C PRO A 210 2.34 -3.25 8.00
N LEU A 211 1.05 -3.54 7.89
CA LEU A 211 0.38 -3.81 6.61
C LEU A 211 0.46 -2.61 5.65
N GLN A 212 0.74 -1.41 6.15
CA GLN A 212 0.98 -0.22 5.35
C GLN A 212 2.25 -0.34 4.49
N LEU A 213 3.31 -1.01 4.98
CA LEU A 213 4.51 -1.28 4.19
C LEU A 213 4.24 -2.30 3.10
N VAL A 214 3.47 -3.34 3.41
CA VAL A 214 3.03 -4.34 2.43
C VAL A 214 2.18 -3.66 1.35
N ASP A 215 1.21 -2.83 1.74
CA ASP A 215 0.36 -2.08 0.82
C ASP A 215 1.17 -1.09 -0.04
N SER A 216 2.16 -0.42 0.55
CA SER A 216 3.09 0.44 -0.17
C SER A 216 3.92 -0.34 -1.20
N GLY A 217 4.50 -1.48 -0.81
CA GLY A 217 5.28 -2.35 -1.70
C GLY A 217 4.46 -2.90 -2.87
N ILE A 218 3.23 -3.35 -2.61
CA ILE A 218 2.29 -3.78 -3.65
C ILE A 218 2.04 -2.66 -4.67
N ASN A 219 1.78 -1.44 -4.18
CA ASN A 219 1.55 -0.31 -5.07
C ASN A 219 2.78 0.11 -5.87
N ILE A 220 4.00 -0.05 -5.32
CA ILE A 220 5.25 0.15 -6.07
C ILE A 220 5.38 -0.87 -7.19
N VAL A 221 5.10 -2.15 -6.92
CA VAL A 221 5.14 -3.22 -7.92
C VAL A 221 4.10 -2.97 -9.02
N ILE A 222 2.87 -2.60 -8.66
CA ILE A 222 1.82 -2.25 -9.63
C ILE A 222 2.24 -1.03 -10.46
N ALA A 223 2.73 0.03 -9.83
CA ALA A 223 3.23 1.22 -10.54
C ALA A 223 4.33 0.83 -11.54
N ALA A 224 5.34 0.07 -11.11
CA ALA A 224 6.43 -0.36 -11.98
C ALA A 224 5.93 -1.15 -13.19
N ALA A 225 5.03 -2.13 -12.98
CA ALA A 225 4.44 -2.90 -14.06
C ALA A 225 3.66 -2.03 -15.05
N LEU A 226 2.87 -1.07 -14.56
CA LEU A 226 2.10 -0.16 -15.42
C LEU A 226 2.99 0.85 -16.16
N PHE A 227 4.06 1.35 -15.53
CA PHE A 227 5.04 2.20 -16.21
C PHE A 227 5.79 1.44 -17.31
N MET A 228 6.18 0.19 -17.04
CA MET A 228 6.77 -0.67 -18.06
C MET A 228 5.80 -0.88 -19.22
N LEU A 229 4.51 -1.14 -18.94
CA LEU A 229 3.50 -1.28 -19.99
C LEU A 229 3.34 0.02 -20.80
N ALA A 230 3.20 1.16 -20.12
CA ALA A 230 3.04 2.48 -20.74
C ALA A 230 4.25 2.93 -21.58
N ALA A 231 5.45 2.42 -21.28
CA ALA A 231 6.67 2.71 -22.03
C ALA A 231 6.83 1.83 -23.27
N ASN A 232 6.22 0.64 -23.29
CA ASN A 232 6.34 -0.32 -24.39
C ASN A 232 5.14 -0.35 -25.34
N VAL A 233 4.01 0.25 -24.94
CA VAL A 233 2.77 0.27 -25.73
C VAL A 233 2.32 1.71 -25.92
N PRO A 234 2.08 2.16 -27.17
CA PRO A 234 1.58 3.51 -27.40
C PRO A 234 0.16 3.66 -26.83
N PRO A 235 -0.19 4.85 -26.29
CA PRO A 235 -1.53 5.10 -25.80
C PRO A 235 -2.56 5.06 -26.95
N PRO A 236 -3.83 4.69 -26.67
CA PRO A 236 -4.40 4.44 -25.36
C PRO A 236 -4.14 3.01 -24.83
N VAL A 237 -3.86 2.90 -23.52
CA VAL A 237 -3.61 1.61 -22.83
C VAL A 237 -4.48 1.57 -21.58
N PRO A 238 -5.28 0.52 -21.30
CA PRO A 238 -6.22 0.50 -20.17
C PRO A 238 -5.54 0.41 -18.79
N LEU A 239 -4.74 1.41 -18.40
CA LEU A 239 -3.91 1.42 -17.18
C LEU A 239 -4.73 1.63 -15.91
N LEU A 240 -5.79 2.44 -15.97
CA LEU A 240 -6.68 2.67 -14.82
C LEU A 240 -7.43 1.40 -14.38
N PRO A 241 -8.13 0.67 -15.27
CA PRO A 241 -8.76 -0.58 -14.87
C PRO A 241 -7.72 -1.64 -14.46
N ALA A 242 -6.53 -1.68 -15.09
CA ALA A 242 -5.45 -2.56 -14.65
C ALA A 242 -4.99 -2.24 -13.21
N PHE A 243 -4.82 -0.96 -12.87
CA PHE A 243 -4.54 -0.51 -11.50
C PHE A 243 -5.68 -0.86 -10.53
N LEU A 244 -6.92 -0.49 -10.85
CA LEU A 244 -8.06 -0.69 -9.96
C LEU A 244 -8.32 -2.18 -9.70
N GLY A 245 -8.21 -3.03 -10.73
CA GLY A 245 -8.35 -4.48 -10.61
C GLY A 245 -7.24 -5.10 -9.76
N SER A 246 -5.97 -4.81 -10.08
CA SER A 246 -4.82 -5.36 -9.34
C SER A 246 -4.79 -4.91 -7.88
N TYR A 247 -5.01 -3.62 -7.61
CA TYR A 247 -5.07 -3.10 -6.24
C TYR A 247 -6.26 -3.67 -5.46
N SER A 248 -7.42 -3.84 -6.09
CA SER A 248 -8.59 -4.43 -5.43
C SER A 248 -8.38 -5.91 -5.10
N ALA A 249 -7.74 -6.67 -5.99
CA ALA A 249 -7.36 -8.07 -5.73
C ALA A 249 -6.38 -8.17 -4.56
N ALA A 250 -5.34 -7.33 -4.55
CA ALA A 250 -4.40 -7.26 -3.44
C ALA A 250 -5.08 -6.85 -2.12
N ARG A 251 -6.03 -5.90 -2.17
CA ARG A 251 -6.80 -5.46 -1.01
C ARG A 251 -7.68 -6.57 -0.44
N LEU A 252 -8.28 -7.40 -1.29
CA LEU A 252 -9.06 -8.56 -0.87
C LEU A 252 -8.20 -9.57 -0.11
N ALA A 253 -6.99 -9.84 -0.60
CA ALA A 253 -6.03 -10.72 0.08
C ALA A 253 -5.59 -10.15 1.44
N MET A 254 -5.28 -8.85 1.48
CA MET A 254 -4.83 -8.15 2.69
C MET A 254 -5.91 -7.99 3.76
N GLU A 255 -7.20 -7.99 3.39
CA GLU A 255 -8.28 -7.78 4.36
C GLU A 255 -8.29 -8.84 5.47
N ARG A 256 -7.92 -10.09 5.15
CA ARG A 256 -7.77 -11.17 6.15
C ARG A 256 -6.70 -10.86 7.19
N LEU A 257 -5.69 -10.06 6.82
CA LEU A 257 -4.58 -9.68 7.69
C LEU A 257 -4.89 -8.45 8.55
N ARG A 258 -5.96 -7.71 8.26
CA ARG A 258 -6.33 -6.49 9.01
C ARG A 258 -6.97 -6.76 10.37
N GLY A 259 -7.60 -7.93 10.55
CA GLY A 259 -8.45 -8.22 11.71
C GLY A 259 -9.73 -7.39 11.65
N HIS A 260 -10.89 -8.04 11.70
CA HIS A 260 -12.21 -7.46 11.41
C HIS A 260 -12.72 -6.45 12.45
N ARG A 261 -11.94 -5.44 12.84
CA ARG A 261 -12.30 -4.66 14.04
C ARG A 261 -13.29 -3.53 13.81
N HIS A 262 -13.52 -2.98 12.60
CA HIS A 262 -14.22 -1.69 12.49
C HIS A 262 -15.12 -1.51 11.24
N ARG A 263 -15.56 -2.58 10.55
CA ARG A 263 -16.45 -2.42 9.38
C ARG A 263 -17.70 -3.29 9.47
N PRO A 264 -18.85 -2.77 9.01
CA PRO A 264 -20.07 -3.56 8.93
C PRO A 264 -19.84 -4.77 8.00
N ILE A 265 -20.26 -5.93 8.50
CA ILE A 265 -20.27 -7.19 7.75
C ILE A 265 -21.66 -7.31 7.13
N TYR A 266 -21.71 -7.49 5.81
CA TYR A 266 -22.95 -7.67 5.06
C TYR A 266 -22.96 -9.09 4.49
N GLY A 267 -23.68 -9.99 5.15
CA GLY A 267 -23.71 -11.42 4.80
C GLY A 267 -22.36 -12.10 5.09
N PRO A 268 -21.76 -12.85 4.13
CA PRO A 268 -20.53 -13.60 4.36
C PRO A 268 -19.25 -12.74 4.28
N LEU A 269 -19.34 -11.48 3.82
CA LEU A 269 -18.19 -10.64 3.49
C LEU A 269 -18.30 -9.25 4.12
N SER A 270 -17.15 -8.60 4.38
CA SER A 270 -17.11 -7.22 4.83
C SER A 270 -17.47 -6.26 3.69
N GLU A 271 -17.99 -5.07 4.02
CA GLU A 271 -18.26 -3.99 3.06
C GLU A 271 -17.05 -3.71 2.13
N ALA A 272 -15.83 -3.78 2.69
CA ALA A 272 -14.60 -3.56 1.92
C ALA A 272 -14.32 -4.68 0.91
N GLN A 273 -14.68 -5.92 1.23
CA GLN A 273 -14.55 -7.07 0.33
C GLN A 273 -15.56 -6.98 -0.81
N TRP A 274 -16.83 -6.64 -0.51
CA TRP A 274 -17.84 -6.39 -1.53
C TRP A 274 -17.41 -5.28 -2.49
N THR A 275 -16.93 -4.15 -1.95
CA THR A 275 -16.41 -3.06 -2.78
C THR A 275 -15.26 -3.54 -3.68
N ALA A 276 -14.31 -4.33 -3.14
CA ALA A 276 -13.20 -4.85 -3.92
C ALA A 276 -13.66 -5.78 -5.06
N LEU A 277 -14.61 -6.69 -4.79
CA LEU A 277 -15.15 -7.60 -5.81
C LEU A 277 -15.85 -6.85 -6.95
N ILE A 278 -16.67 -5.85 -6.61
CA ILE A 278 -17.35 -5.01 -7.62
C ILE A 278 -16.32 -4.28 -8.49
N VAL A 279 -15.26 -3.72 -7.89
CA VAL A 279 -14.22 -3.00 -8.64
C VAL A 279 -13.40 -3.95 -9.52
N ILE A 280 -13.11 -5.17 -9.06
CA ILE A 280 -12.45 -6.20 -9.88
C ILE A 280 -13.31 -6.53 -11.10
N ALA A 281 -14.60 -6.83 -10.89
CA ALA A 281 -15.52 -7.16 -11.98
C ALA A 281 -15.64 -6.01 -12.99
N ALA A 282 -15.86 -4.78 -12.51
CA ALA A 282 -15.95 -3.60 -13.37
C ALA A 282 -14.65 -3.35 -14.16
N SER A 283 -13.49 -3.55 -13.53
CA SER A 283 -12.19 -3.41 -14.19
C SER A 283 -11.97 -4.48 -15.27
N GLY A 284 -12.40 -5.72 -15.01
CA GLY A 284 -12.34 -6.81 -15.99
C GLY A 284 -13.23 -6.55 -17.21
N ILE A 285 -14.47 -6.10 -16.98
CA ILE A 285 -15.40 -5.71 -18.06
C ILE A 285 -14.81 -4.56 -18.88
N TRP A 286 -14.27 -3.53 -18.22
CA TRP A 286 -13.65 -2.41 -18.92
C TRP A 286 -12.46 -2.86 -19.79
N MET A 287 -11.56 -3.68 -19.26
CA MET A 287 -10.47 -4.22 -20.07
C MET A 287 -10.97 -5.05 -21.26
N GLY A 288 -12.02 -5.86 -21.09
CA GLY A 288 -12.59 -6.66 -22.18
C GLY A 288 -13.36 -5.88 -23.25
N VAL A 289 -13.74 -4.62 -22.99
CA VAL A 289 -14.36 -3.73 -23.98
C VAL A 289 -13.29 -2.93 -24.76
N VAL A 290 -12.11 -2.74 -24.18
CA VAL A 290 -11.03 -1.92 -24.75
C VAL A 290 -10.03 -2.75 -25.56
N VAL A 291 -9.92 -4.06 -25.27
CA VAL A 291 -9.17 -5.05 -26.08
C VAL A 291 -10.02 -5.53 -27.24
#